data_AF-A0A8I2ZFP0-F1
#
_entry.id   AF-A0A8I2ZFP0-F1
#
_cell.length_a   1.000
_cell.length_b   1.000
_cell.length_c   1.000
_cell.angle_alpha   90.00
_cell.angle_beta   90.00
_cell.angle_gamma   90.00
#
_symmetry.space_group_name_H-M   'P 1'
#
loop_
_entity.id
_entity.type
_entity.pdbx_description
1 polymer ?
#
loop_
_entity_poly.entity_id
_entity_poly.type
_entity_poly.pdbx_seq_one_letter_code
_entity_poly.pdbx_strand_id
1 'polypeptide(L)'
;MDAEATVDRYIDFLKDTPFKAYYDEPYNCMAIVLPPGKDRSHATLATLSVTKEGWLSNVTENVFNAIKKDHPKMVWTVSEEDENLTWFFGKCDGSFVNKGDVLFWYGVDDFQELGALTEEFNAVGRAMLGDSNLESRLRRAAQTSNSNLASHAASSR
;
A
#
# COMPACT_ATOMS: atom_id res chain seq x y z
N MET A 1 0.22 4.78 -21.72
CA MET A 1 1.67 5.08 -21.69
C MET A 1 2.19 5.35 -20.27
N ASP A 2 1.32 5.51 -19.25
CA ASP A 2 1.74 5.93 -17.89
C ASP A 2 1.89 4.77 -16.89
N ALA A 3 1.15 3.66 -17.08
CA ALA A 3 1.17 2.52 -16.16
C ALA A 3 2.49 1.71 -16.23
N GLU A 4 2.97 1.39 -17.43
CA GLU A 4 4.22 0.67 -17.65
C GLU A 4 5.42 1.42 -17.04
N ALA A 5 5.57 2.71 -17.37
CA ALA A 5 6.60 3.56 -16.78
C ALA A 5 6.48 3.70 -15.24
N THR A 6 5.27 3.57 -14.69
CA THR A 6 5.08 3.57 -13.22
C THR A 6 5.55 2.27 -12.59
N VAL A 7 5.29 1.14 -13.25
CA VAL A 7 5.78 -0.18 -12.84
C VAL A 7 7.30 -0.23 -12.95
N ASP A 8 7.90 0.22 -14.05
CA ASP A 8 9.36 0.22 -14.23
C ASP A 8 10.07 0.96 -13.10
N ARG A 9 9.62 2.18 -12.80
CA ARG A 9 10.16 2.97 -11.68
C ARG A 9 9.90 2.32 -10.31
N TYR A 10 8.90 1.45 -10.19
CA TYR A 10 8.64 0.71 -8.95
C TYR A 10 9.58 -0.49 -8.83
N ILE A 11 9.81 -1.20 -9.93
CA ILE A 11 10.81 -2.27 -10.00
C ILE A 11 12.21 -1.70 -9.73
N ASP A 12 12.55 -0.54 -10.27
CA ASP A 12 13.84 0.11 -9.98
C ASP A 12 13.98 0.46 -8.49
N PHE A 13 12.91 0.98 -7.86
CA PHE A 13 12.89 1.19 -6.41
C PHE A 13 13.13 -0.11 -5.62
N LEU A 14 12.53 -1.23 -6.05
CA LEU A 14 12.70 -2.53 -5.38
C LEU A 14 14.09 -3.13 -5.56
N LYS A 15 14.82 -2.79 -6.63
CA LYS A 15 16.21 -3.28 -6.82
C LYS A 15 17.15 -2.78 -5.72
N ASP A 16 16.92 -1.55 -5.24
CA ASP A 16 17.76 -0.90 -4.24
C ASP A 16 17.16 -0.94 -2.82
N THR A 17 15.96 -1.49 -2.67
CA THR A 17 15.24 -1.54 -1.40
C THR A 17 15.10 -2.99 -0.91
N PRO A 18 15.61 -3.36 0.27
CA PRO A 18 15.36 -4.67 0.84
C PRO A 18 13.85 -4.94 0.99
N PHE A 19 13.37 -6.04 0.44
CA PHE A 19 11.97 -6.46 0.57
C PHE A 19 11.86 -7.98 0.70
N LYS A 20 10.70 -8.44 1.17
CA LYS A 20 10.29 -9.84 1.10
C LYS A 20 8.99 -9.93 0.32
N ALA A 21 8.99 -10.77 -0.72
CA ALA A 21 7.79 -11.08 -1.47
C ALA A 21 7.13 -12.36 -0.93
N TYR A 22 5.81 -12.35 -0.89
CA TYR A 22 4.96 -13.50 -0.57
C TYR A 22 4.02 -13.69 -1.74
N TYR A 23 3.96 -14.89 -2.29
CA TYR A 23 3.09 -15.19 -3.42
C TYR A 23 2.72 -16.66 -3.43
N ASP A 24 1.57 -16.97 -4.03
CA ASP A 24 1.18 -18.33 -4.36
C ASP A 24 1.70 -18.74 -5.75
N GLU A 25 1.82 -20.04 -6.00
CA GLU A 25 2.36 -20.59 -7.25
C GLU A 25 1.64 -20.09 -8.52
N PRO A 26 0.29 -19.94 -8.57
CA PRO A 26 -0.39 -19.36 -9.72
C PRO A 26 -0.45 -17.81 -9.71
N TYR A 27 0.18 -17.15 -8.73
CA TYR A 27 0.20 -15.69 -8.58
C TYR A 27 -1.19 -15.03 -8.46
N ASN A 28 -2.16 -15.72 -7.85
CA ASN A 28 -3.45 -15.14 -7.53
C ASN A 28 -3.39 -14.14 -6.37
N CYS A 29 -2.34 -14.19 -5.55
CA CYS A 29 -2.05 -13.24 -4.50
C CYS A 29 -0.54 -13.01 -4.44
N MET A 30 -0.14 -11.75 -4.52
CA MET A 30 1.24 -11.31 -4.34
C MET A 30 1.28 -10.16 -3.35
N ALA A 31 2.18 -10.24 -2.38
CA ALA A 31 2.45 -9.20 -1.42
C ALA A 31 3.93 -8.85 -1.41
N ILE A 32 4.24 -7.56 -1.30
CA ILE A 32 5.60 -7.04 -1.10
C ILE A 32 5.63 -6.36 0.26
N VAL A 33 6.48 -6.86 1.13
CA VAL A 33 6.67 -6.33 2.49
C VAL A 33 8.07 -5.75 2.61
N LEU A 34 8.14 -4.49 3.02
CA LEU A 34 9.38 -3.87 3.44
C LEU A 34 9.61 -4.19 4.91
N PRO A 35 10.74 -4.81 5.27
CA PRO A 35 11.04 -5.13 6.66
C PRO A 35 11.26 -3.85 7.48
N PRO A 36 11.21 -3.93 8.82
CA PRO A 36 11.59 -2.84 9.70
C PRO A 36 12.99 -2.30 9.34
N GLY A 37 13.14 -0.98 9.39
CA GLY A 37 14.38 -0.28 9.07
C GLY A 37 15.03 0.33 10.30
N LYS A 38 16.10 1.12 10.10
CA LYS A 38 16.72 1.89 11.19
C LYS A 38 15.77 2.94 11.77
N ASP A 39 14.90 3.49 10.93
CA ASP A 39 14.02 4.61 11.29
C ASP A 39 12.57 4.17 11.57
N ARG A 40 12.24 2.88 11.34
CA ARG A 40 10.89 2.33 11.52
C ARG A 40 10.94 0.97 12.20
N SER A 41 10.28 0.86 13.35
CA SER A 41 10.18 -0.38 14.14
C SER A 41 9.16 -1.40 13.62
N HIS A 42 8.39 -1.04 12.60
CA HIS A 42 7.35 -1.88 12.01
C HIS A 42 7.65 -2.19 10.54
N ALA A 43 7.11 -3.31 10.06
CA ALA A 43 7.13 -3.64 8.64
C ALA A 43 6.08 -2.81 7.88
N THR A 44 6.26 -2.64 6.58
CA THR A 44 5.28 -1.98 5.71
C THR A 44 4.81 -2.93 4.62
N LEU A 45 3.49 -3.15 4.50
CA LEU A 45 2.93 -3.79 3.32
C LEU A 45 2.86 -2.76 2.19
N ALA A 46 3.83 -2.85 1.30
CA ALA A 46 4.04 -1.89 0.21
C ALA A 46 3.10 -2.16 -0.98
N THR A 47 2.84 -3.43 -1.26
CA THR A 47 1.91 -3.85 -2.31
C THR A 47 1.20 -5.12 -1.88
N LEU A 48 -0.11 -5.17 -2.11
CA LEU A 48 -0.92 -6.38 -2.08
C LEU A 48 -1.73 -6.40 -3.37
N SER A 49 -1.44 -7.34 -4.25
CA SER A 49 -2.15 -7.53 -5.50
C SER A 49 -2.81 -8.90 -5.48
N VAL A 50 -4.13 -8.91 -5.66
CA VAL A 50 -4.93 -10.12 -5.57
C VAL A 50 -5.91 -10.14 -6.74
N THR A 51 -5.96 -11.28 -7.44
CA THR A 51 -6.93 -11.49 -8.52
C THR A 51 -8.33 -11.66 -7.95
N LYS A 52 -9.36 -11.53 -8.79
CA LYS A 52 -10.75 -11.81 -8.35
C LYS A 52 -10.89 -13.25 -7.85
N GLU A 53 -10.23 -14.21 -8.50
CA GLU A 53 -10.21 -15.60 -8.06
C GLU A 53 -9.48 -15.77 -6.72
N GLY A 54 -8.39 -15.02 -6.52
CA GLY A 54 -7.68 -14.97 -5.24
C GLY A 54 -8.59 -14.58 -4.08
N TRP A 55 -9.38 -13.51 -4.25
CA TRP A 55 -10.34 -13.04 -3.24
C TRP A 55 -11.48 -14.03 -2.94
N LEU A 56 -11.88 -14.86 -3.91
CA LEU A 56 -12.90 -15.90 -3.73
C LEU A 56 -12.34 -17.19 -3.11
N SER A 57 -11.03 -17.26 -2.93
CA SER A 57 -10.33 -18.43 -2.37
C SER A 57 -9.70 -18.11 -1.02
N ASN A 58 -9.05 -19.09 -0.40
CA ASN A 58 -8.34 -18.90 0.86
C ASN A 58 -6.88 -18.42 0.69
N VAL A 59 -6.46 -18.07 -0.53
CA VAL A 59 -5.06 -17.75 -0.80
C VAL A 59 -4.62 -16.45 -0.11
N THR A 60 -5.46 -15.41 -0.13
CA THR A 60 -5.14 -14.12 0.49
C THR A 60 -4.98 -14.27 2.01
N GLU A 61 -5.81 -15.10 2.64
CA GLU A 61 -5.69 -15.45 4.06
C GLU A 61 -4.36 -16.15 4.35
N ASN A 62 -3.99 -17.14 3.54
CA ASN A 62 -2.76 -17.90 3.72
C ASN A 62 -1.52 -16.98 3.58
N VAL A 63 -1.51 -16.13 2.55
CA VAL A 63 -0.43 -15.15 2.32
C VAL A 63 -0.36 -14.16 3.49
N PHE A 64 -1.48 -13.60 3.93
CA PHE A 64 -1.49 -12.63 5.02
C PHE A 64 -1.08 -13.25 6.36
N ASN A 65 -1.48 -14.50 6.62
CA ASN A 65 -1.04 -15.24 7.80
C ASN A 65 0.47 -15.51 7.80
N ALA A 66 1.06 -15.83 6.63
CA ALA A 66 2.50 -15.96 6.49
C ALA A 66 3.22 -14.64 6.78
N ILE A 67 2.71 -13.52 6.25
CA ILE A 67 3.22 -12.17 6.54
C ILE A 67 3.17 -11.88 8.04
N LYS A 68 2.00 -12.09 8.68
CA LYS A 68 1.81 -11.79 10.11
C LYS A 68 2.71 -12.64 11.02
N LYS A 69 3.04 -13.87 10.61
CA LYS A 69 3.99 -14.72 11.33
C LYS A 69 5.42 -14.16 11.29
N ASP A 70 5.82 -13.62 10.14
CA ASP A 70 7.19 -13.12 9.94
C ASP A 70 7.37 -11.67 10.42
N HIS A 71 6.28 -10.90 10.44
CA HIS A 71 6.27 -9.49 10.80
C HIS A 71 5.19 -9.25 11.87
N PRO A 72 5.51 -9.29 13.17
CA PRO A 72 4.53 -9.13 14.24
C PRO A 72 4.00 -7.69 14.37
N LYS A 73 4.71 -6.71 13.80
CA LYS A 73 4.28 -5.31 13.71
C LYS A 73 4.23 -4.88 12.26
N MET A 74 3.09 -4.38 11.80
CA MET A 74 2.93 -3.96 10.41
C MET A 74 1.99 -2.78 10.26
N VAL A 75 2.31 -1.93 9.27
CA VAL A 75 1.51 -0.77 8.86
C VAL A 75 1.27 -0.83 7.35
N TRP A 76 0.08 -0.41 6.91
CA TRP A 76 -0.27 -0.30 5.50
C TRP A 76 -1.37 0.72 5.27
N THR A 77 -1.54 1.14 4.01
CA THR A 77 -2.57 2.13 3.64
C THR A 77 -3.40 1.62 2.47
N VAL A 78 -4.71 1.82 2.53
CA VAL A 78 -5.67 1.37 1.51
C VAL A 78 -6.60 2.52 1.14
N SER A 79 -7.19 2.48 -0.05
CA SER A 79 -8.26 3.39 -0.47
C SER A 79 -9.54 3.17 0.30
N GLU A 80 -10.23 4.24 0.69
CA GLU A 80 -11.63 4.12 1.12
C GLU A 80 -12.54 3.60 -0.01
N GLU A 81 -12.10 3.74 -1.26
CA GLU A 81 -12.79 3.26 -2.45
C GLU A 81 -12.45 1.79 -2.80
N ASP A 82 -11.64 1.09 -2.01
CA ASP A 82 -11.27 -0.31 -2.27
C ASP A 82 -12.46 -1.24 -2.03
N GLU A 83 -12.79 -2.07 -3.03
CA GLU A 83 -13.92 -3.01 -2.96
C GLU A 83 -13.77 -4.04 -1.83
N ASN A 84 -12.54 -4.31 -1.38
CA ASN A 84 -12.19 -5.28 -0.35
C ASN A 84 -11.86 -4.62 0.99
N LEU A 85 -12.20 -3.34 1.19
CA LEU A 85 -11.87 -2.58 2.39
C LEU A 85 -12.30 -3.29 3.71
N THR A 86 -13.48 -3.92 3.71
CA THR A 86 -14.00 -4.70 4.84
C THR A 86 -13.05 -5.82 5.28
N TRP A 87 -12.35 -6.45 4.33
CA TRP A 87 -11.38 -7.49 4.64
C TRP A 87 -10.20 -6.92 5.44
N PHE A 88 -9.67 -5.75 5.04
CA PHE A 88 -8.57 -5.09 5.75
C PHE A 88 -8.94 -4.68 7.18
N PHE A 89 -10.16 -4.19 7.42
CA PHE A 89 -10.66 -3.94 8.76
C PHE A 89 -10.66 -5.20 9.64
N GLY A 90 -10.91 -6.38 9.04
CA GLY A 90 -10.82 -7.66 9.74
C GLY A 90 -9.39 -8.13 10.05
N LYS A 91 -8.36 -7.46 9.52
CA LYS A 91 -6.94 -7.84 9.68
C LYS A 91 -6.13 -6.92 10.59
N CYS A 92 -6.65 -5.74 10.89
CA CYS A 92 -5.94 -4.74 11.71
C CYS A 92 -6.34 -4.82 13.19
N ASP A 93 -5.46 -4.31 14.05
CA ASP A 93 -5.79 -4.00 15.45
C ASP A 93 -6.34 -2.58 15.59
N GLY A 94 -5.98 -1.69 14.65
CA GLY A 94 -6.50 -0.33 14.57
C GLY A 94 -6.39 0.28 13.18
N SER A 95 -7.16 1.35 12.98
CA SER A 95 -7.21 2.09 11.72
C SER A 95 -7.42 3.59 11.94
N PHE A 96 -6.95 4.41 11.01
CA PHE A 96 -7.16 5.85 11.02
C PHE A 96 -7.47 6.36 9.60
N VAL A 97 -8.57 7.08 9.45
CA VAL A 97 -9.11 7.52 8.16
C VAL A 97 -8.74 8.97 7.90
N ASN A 98 -8.25 9.27 6.70
CA ASN A 98 -7.94 10.64 6.28
C ASN A 98 -8.05 10.79 4.76
N LYS A 99 -8.82 11.79 4.30
CA LYS A 99 -8.89 12.24 2.90
C LYS A 99 -9.14 11.13 1.85
N GLY A 100 -9.98 10.14 2.14
CA GLY A 100 -10.29 9.07 1.18
C GLY A 100 -9.32 7.88 1.25
N ASP A 101 -8.44 7.86 2.25
CA ASP A 101 -7.46 6.81 2.50
C ASP A 101 -7.57 6.34 3.96
N VAL A 102 -7.26 5.06 4.18
CA VAL A 102 -7.25 4.45 5.51
C VAL A 102 -5.85 3.92 5.81
N LEU A 103 -5.28 4.39 6.92
CA LEU A 103 -4.11 3.80 7.55
C LEU A 103 -4.56 2.63 8.43
N PHE A 104 -3.91 1.48 8.30
CA PHE A 104 -4.14 0.29 9.09
C PHE A 104 -2.85 -0.17 9.76
N TRP A 105 -2.98 -0.76 10.94
CA TRP A 105 -1.86 -1.38 11.64
C TRP A 105 -2.27 -2.61 12.46
N TYR A 106 -1.29 -3.45 12.77
CA TYR A 106 -1.38 -4.42 13.87
C TYR A 106 -0.04 -4.51 14.62
N GLY A 107 -0.09 -4.89 15.89
CA GLY A 107 1.08 -5.07 16.77
C GLY A 107 1.83 -3.77 17.12
N VAL A 108 1.28 -2.61 16.78
CA VAL A 108 1.82 -1.30 17.14
C VAL A 108 1.03 -0.76 18.33
N ASP A 109 1.56 -0.98 19.53
CA ASP A 109 0.89 -0.64 20.80
C ASP A 109 1.42 0.65 21.45
N ASP A 110 2.55 1.18 20.95
CA ASP A 110 3.15 2.39 21.51
C ASP A 110 2.38 3.63 21.04
N PHE A 111 1.81 4.37 22.00
CA PHE A 111 1.02 5.57 21.71
C PHE A 111 1.81 6.70 21.05
N GLN A 112 3.11 6.82 21.31
CA GLN A 112 3.95 7.82 20.66
C GLN A 112 4.24 7.43 19.21
N GLU A 113 4.52 6.14 18.95
CA GLU A 113 4.69 5.60 17.60
C GLU A 113 3.40 5.78 16.78
N LEU A 114 2.23 5.45 17.35
CA LEU A 114 0.93 5.67 16.71
C LEU A 114 0.63 7.15 16.47
N GLY A 115 0.96 8.02 17.43
CA GLY A 115 0.83 9.47 17.27
C GLY A 115 1.63 9.98 16.07
N ALA A 116 2.91 9.63 15.99
CA ALA A 116 3.77 10.00 14.87
C ALA A 116 3.27 9.45 13.53
N LEU A 117 2.82 8.19 13.49
CA LEU A 117 2.27 7.56 12.29
C LEU A 117 1.01 8.28 11.79
N THR A 118 0.09 8.61 12.69
CA THR A 118 -1.16 9.29 12.33
C THR A 118 -0.93 10.74 11.93
N GLU A 119 0.01 11.45 12.56
CA GLU A 119 0.44 12.79 12.15
C GLU A 119 1.08 12.80 10.76
N GLU A 120 2.00 11.87 10.50
CA GLU A 120 2.64 11.72 9.19
C GLU A 120 1.60 11.40 8.12
N PHE A 121 0.69 10.44 8.37
CA PHE A 121 -0.40 10.12 7.48
C PHE A 121 -1.35 11.30 7.23
N ASN A 122 -1.62 12.11 8.25
CA ASN A 122 -2.44 13.31 8.09
C ASN A 122 -1.79 14.34 7.15
N ALA A 123 -0.47 14.50 7.28
CA ALA A 123 0.31 15.45 6.50
C ALA A 123 0.45 15.03 5.03
N VAL A 124 0.85 13.79 4.77
CA VAL A 124 1.26 13.34 3.43
C VAL A 124 0.41 12.19 2.84
N GLY A 125 -0.60 11.71 3.58
CA GLY A 125 -1.47 10.60 3.15
C GLY A 125 -0.68 9.32 2.92
N ARG A 126 -1.07 8.54 1.89
CA ARG A 126 -0.36 7.30 1.53
C ARG A 126 1.10 7.49 1.14
N ALA A 127 1.52 8.72 0.83
CA ALA A 127 2.93 9.01 0.56
C ALA A 127 3.82 8.86 1.81
N MET A 128 3.26 8.74 3.01
CA MET A 128 4.03 8.46 4.25
C MET A 128 4.84 7.16 4.13
N LEU A 129 4.33 6.17 3.39
CA LEU A 129 5.04 4.92 3.17
C LEU A 129 6.18 5.10 2.14
N GLY A 130 6.33 6.30 1.57
CA GLY A 130 7.33 6.67 0.58
C GLY A 130 6.97 6.15 -0.83
N ASP A 131 8.00 5.85 -1.61
CA ASP A 131 7.88 5.27 -2.95
C ASP A 131 7.45 3.80 -2.97
N SER A 132 7.21 3.23 -1.79
CA SER A 132 6.86 1.82 -1.62
C SER A 132 5.42 1.49 -2.01
N ASN A 133 4.49 2.45 -1.97
CA ASN A 133 3.09 2.22 -2.32
C ASN A 133 2.84 2.39 -3.84
N LEU A 134 2.76 1.27 -4.58
CA LEU A 134 2.53 1.26 -6.03
C LEU A 134 1.18 1.86 -6.44
N GLU A 135 0.11 1.56 -5.70
CA GLU A 135 -1.24 2.06 -6.00
C GLU A 135 -1.29 3.59 -5.95
N SER A 136 -0.64 4.17 -4.94
CA SER A 136 -0.51 5.63 -4.79
C SER A 136 0.21 6.25 -5.98
N ARG A 137 1.23 5.57 -6.51
CA ARG A 137 1.97 6.02 -7.70
C ARG A 137 1.10 5.96 -8.94
N LEU A 138 0.36 4.87 -9.13
CA LEU A 138 -0.57 4.72 -10.25
C LEU A 138 -1.67 5.79 -10.21
N ARG A 139 -2.23 6.09 -9.03
CA ARG A 139 -3.24 7.14 -8.87
C ARG A 139 -2.68 8.53 -9.15
N ARG A 140 -1.49 8.87 -8.65
CA ARG A 140 -0.81 10.16 -8.95
C ARG A 140 -0.49 10.32 -10.43
N ALA A 141 0.01 9.26 -11.08
CA ALA A 141 0.27 9.23 -12.51
C ALA A 141 -1.02 9.49 -13.30
N ALA A 142 -2.09 8.75 -12.98
CA ALA A 142 -3.41 8.93 -13.59
C ALA A 142 -3.99 10.34 -13.39
N GLN A 143 -3.88 10.92 -12.19
CA GLN A 143 -4.33 12.28 -11.89
C GLN A 143 -3.56 13.35 -12.68
N THR A 144 -2.23 13.19 -12.78
CA THR A 144 -1.37 14.12 -13.53
C THR A 144 -1.67 14.06 -15.03
N SER A 145 -1.89 12.85 -15.56
CA SER A 145 -2.33 12.63 -16.93
C SER A 145 -3.68 13.29 -17.22
N ASN A 146 -4.67 13.15 -16.31
CA ASN A 146 -5.98 13.80 -16.46
C ASN A 146 -5.91 15.33 -16.38
N SER A 147 -5.09 15.90 -15.49
CA SER A 147 -4.93 17.37 -15.42
C SER A 147 -4.27 17.95 -16.67
N ASN A 148 -3.32 17.23 -17.27
CA ASN A 148 -2.65 17.67 -18.50
C ASN A 148 -3.58 17.63 -19.72
N LEU A 149 -4.51 16.66 -19.77
CA LEU A 149 -5.54 16.61 -20.80
C LEU A 149 -6.56 17.75 -20.66
N ALA A 150 -6.96 18.07 -19.43
CA ALA A 150 -7.90 19.17 -19.15
C ALA A 150 -7.30 20.55 -19.48
N SER A 151 -6.02 20.77 -19.18
CA SER A 151 -5.33 22.04 -19.48
C SER A 151 -5.11 22.25 -20.99
N HIS A 152 -4.83 21.19 -21.75
CA HIS A 152 -4.77 21.24 -23.22
C HIS A 152 -6.13 21.55 -23.85
N ALA A 153 -7.21 20.96 -23.35
CA ALA A 153 -8.56 21.24 -23.84
C ALA A 153 -9.03 22.68 -23.54
N ALA A 154 -8.58 23.26 -22.42
CA ALA A 154 -8.90 24.63 -22.03
C ALA A 154 -8.07 25.70 -22.79
N SER A 155 -6.82 25.42 -23.16
CA SER A 155 -5.98 26.34 -23.97
C SER A 155 -6.32 26.34 -25.47
N SER A 156 -7.18 25.42 -25.92
CA SER A 156 -7.57 25.29 -27.34
C SER A 156 -8.87 26.03 -27.68
N ARG A 157 -9.31 27.00 -26.84
CA ARG A 157 -10.51 27.82 -27.03
C ARG A 157 -10.18 29.29 -27.12
#